data_AF-A0A378UCM4-F1
#
_entry.id   AF-A0A378UCM4-F1
#
_cell.length_a   1.000
_cell.length_b   1.000
_cell.length_c   1.000
_cell.angle_alpha   90.00
_cell.angle_beta   90.00
_cell.angle_gamma   90.00
#
_symmetry.space_group_name_H-M   'P 1'
#
loop_
_entity.id
_entity.type
_entity.pdbx_description
1 polymer ?
#
loop_
_entity_poly.entity_id
_entity_poly.type
_entity_poly.pdbx_seq_one_letter_code
_entity_poly.pdbx_strand_id
1 'polypeptide(L)'
;MNKHRARAVNAICVCFADRLNIVTGKVYMTLAQISDSCGLTTYNKDGTPCYSRASRAINEHLEAIGAIHCDRIWDETTGSWIPNLIWVSELFFTLIGYEYGKYEAAQQQQLAWENKGLKEQGEQAISLTEARRRAKVRHIQTAFEIRAKKRAFKTQLRQARKLAAMEKQQAQAKILNDLVKLYTQEELTAMGHVELKRQVEHRYAAMRKLATAPPH
;
A
#
# COMPACT_ATOMS: atom_id res chain seq x y z
N MET A 1 -24.79 -1.08 -22.64
CA MET A 1 -23.33 -0.98 -22.39
C MET A 1 -22.56 -1.57 -23.58
N ASN A 2 -21.49 -0.91 -24.07
CA ASN A 2 -20.65 -1.48 -25.15
C ASN A 2 -19.88 -2.73 -24.64
N LYS A 3 -19.67 -3.72 -25.51
CA LYS A 3 -18.93 -4.97 -25.25
C LYS A 3 -17.60 -4.79 -24.51
N HIS A 4 -16.82 -3.76 -24.83
CA HIS A 4 -15.54 -3.51 -24.14
C HIS A 4 -15.73 -3.09 -22.68
N ARG A 5 -16.75 -2.27 -22.40
CA ARG A 5 -17.08 -1.84 -21.03
C ARG A 5 -17.64 -3.01 -20.22
N ALA A 6 -18.49 -3.83 -20.84
CA ALA A 6 -19.02 -5.04 -20.21
C ALA A 6 -17.90 -6.01 -19.80
N ARG A 7 -16.92 -6.23 -20.68
CA ARG A 7 -15.74 -7.05 -20.36
C ARG A 7 -14.93 -6.49 -19.19
N ALA A 8 -14.73 -5.17 -19.15
CA ALA A 8 -14.02 -4.52 -18.05
C ALA A 8 -14.76 -4.67 -16.71
N VAL A 9 -16.08 -4.45 -16.70
CA VAL A 9 -16.92 -4.64 -15.51
C VAL A 9 -16.85 -6.09 -15.03
N ASN A 10 -17.02 -7.07 -15.93
CA ASN A 10 -16.95 -8.49 -15.57
C ASN A 10 -15.59 -8.87 -14.98
N ALA A 11 -14.48 -8.41 -15.57
CA ALA A 11 -13.14 -8.67 -15.05
C ALA A 11 -12.95 -8.07 -13.64
N ILE A 12 -13.45 -6.86 -13.40
CA ILE A 12 -13.40 -6.21 -12.09
C ILE A 12 -14.27 -6.93 -11.06
N CYS A 13 -15.47 -7.40 -11.43
CA CYS A 13 -16.31 -8.19 -10.55
C CYS A 13 -15.60 -9.45 -10.05
N VAL A 14 -14.94 -10.18 -10.96
CA VAL A 14 -14.11 -11.35 -10.59
C VAL A 14 -12.97 -10.94 -9.66
N CYS A 15 -12.25 -9.86 -10.00
CA CYS A 15 -11.17 -9.33 -9.16
C CYS A 15 -11.65 -8.92 -7.76
N PHE A 16 -12.84 -8.34 -7.64
CA PHE A 16 -13.40 -7.91 -6.36
C PHE A 16 -13.82 -9.11 -5.53
N ALA A 17 -14.49 -10.10 -6.14
CA ALA A 17 -14.87 -11.32 -5.45
C ALA A 17 -13.64 -12.08 -4.88
N ASP A 18 -12.53 -12.09 -5.61
CA ASP A 18 -11.26 -12.70 -5.17
C ASP A 18 -10.59 -11.93 -4.00
N ARG A 19 -10.74 -10.61 -3.96
CA ARG A 19 -9.97 -9.71 -3.08
C ARG A 19 -10.78 -9.07 -1.97
N LEU A 20 -12.02 -9.50 -1.86
CA LEU A 20 -12.96 -9.13 -0.83
C LEU A 20 -12.55 -9.73 0.51
N ASN A 21 -12.43 -8.89 1.54
CA ASN A 21 -12.42 -9.37 2.91
C ASN A 21 -13.86 -9.66 3.35
N ILE A 22 -14.13 -10.93 3.67
CA ILE A 22 -15.48 -11.44 3.96
C ILE A 22 -16.12 -10.69 5.14
N VAL A 23 -15.38 -10.47 6.24
CA VAL A 23 -15.90 -9.82 7.45
C VAL A 23 -16.31 -8.38 7.19
N THR A 24 -15.43 -7.61 6.55
CA THR A 24 -15.62 -6.16 6.43
C THR A 24 -16.36 -5.75 5.17
N GLY A 25 -16.38 -6.58 4.14
CA GLY A 25 -16.90 -6.22 2.82
C GLY A 25 -15.97 -5.31 2.02
N LYS A 26 -14.72 -5.12 2.48
CA LYS A 26 -13.74 -4.25 1.83
C LYS A 26 -12.92 -4.99 0.78
N VAL A 27 -12.69 -4.37 -0.37
CA VAL A 27 -11.73 -4.85 -1.37
C VAL A 27 -10.34 -4.27 -1.09
N TYR A 28 -9.35 -5.13 -0.84
CA TYR A 28 -7.99 -4.71 -0.48
C TYR A 28 -7.08 -4.55 -1.69
N MET A 29 -7.38 -3.58 -2.56
CA MET A 29 -6.54 -3.23 -3.71
C MET A 29 -6.62 -1.74 -4.05
N THR A 30 -5.53 -1.22 -4.61
CA THR A 30 -5.52 0.10 -5.26
C THR A 30 -6.07 0.03 -6.68
N LEU A 31 -6.50 1.17 -7.23
CA LEU A 31 -6.95 1.27 -8.63
C LEU A 31 -5.92 0.72 -9.62
N ALA A 32 -4.63 0.99 -9.38
CA ALA A 32 -3.54 0.49 -10.22
C ALA A 32 -3.50 -1.04 -10.19
N GLN A 33 -3.48 -1.64 -9.00
CA GLN A 33 -3.48 -3.09 -8.84
C GLN A 33 -4.72 -3.73 -9.47
N ILE A 34 -5.91 -3.15 -9.31
CA ILE A 34 -7.14 -3.65 -9.93
C ILE A 34 -7.00 -3.61 -11.46
N SER A 35 -6.51 -2.48 -11.99
CA SER A 35 -6.32 -2.31 -13.43
C SER A 35 -5.34 -3.32 -14.00
N ASP A 36 -4.21 -3.57 -13.31
CA ASP A 36 -3.20 -4.53 -13.72
C ASP A 36 -3.75 -5.96 -13.66
N SER A 37 -4.36 -6.36 -12.54
CA SER A 37 -4.95 -7.70 -12.37
C SER A 37 -6.08 -7.99 -13.36
N CYS A 38 -6.79 -6.96 -13.83
CA CYS A 38 -7.86 -7.10 -14.82
C CYS A 38 -7.39 -6.94 -16.27
N GLY A 39 -6.10 -6.70 -16.52
CA GLY A 39 -5.58 -6.43 -17.88
C GLY A 39 -6.15 -5.15 -18.51
N LEU A 40 -6.51 -4.16 -17.68
CA LEU A 40 -7.12 -2.90 -18.09
C LEU A 40 -6.13 -1.74 -18.18
N THR A 41 -4.89 -1.95 -17.71
CA THR A 41 -3.84 -0.95 -17.77
C THR A 41 -3.45 -0.68 -19.21
N THR A 42 -3.38 0.60 -19.53
CA THR A 42 -2.92 1.11 -20.82
C THR A 42 -1.76 2.06 -20.58
N TYR A 43 -1.05 2.44 -21.63
CA TYR A 43 0.08 3.35 -21.51
C TYR A 43 -0.13 4.55 -22.43
N ASN A 44 0.22 5.74 -21.95
CA ASN A 44 0.23 6.93 -22.79
C ASN A 44 1.48 6.93 -23.71
N LYS A 45 1.65 7.99 -24.52
CA LYS A 45 2.80 8.13 -25.44
C LYS A 45 4.16 8.12 -24.72
N ASP A 46 4.18 8.57 -23.47
CA ASP A 46 5.39 8.64 -22.64
C ASP A 46 5.65 7.35 -21.84
N GLY A 47 4.89 6.28 -22.08
CA GLY A 47 5.01 5.02 -21.36
C GLY A 47 4.49 5.06 -19.91
N THR A 48 3.76 6.11 -19.53
CA THR A 48 3.13 6.23 -18.21
C THR A 48 1.83 5.42 -18.17
N PRO A 49 1.61 4.60 -17.12
CA PRO A 49 0.39 3.79 -17.02
C PRO A 49 -0.86 4.65 -16.81
N CYS A 50 -1.94 4.25 -17.46
CA CYS A 50 -3.25 4.88 -17.46
C CYS A 50 -4.33 3.87 -17.06
N TYR A 51 -5.03 4.19 -15.98
CA TYR A 51 -6.02 3.32 -15.33
C TYR A 51 -7.46 3.76 -15.60
N SER A 52 -7.69 4.66 -16.56
CA SER A 52 -9.02 5.24 -16.82
C SER A 52 -10.07 4.23 -17.24
N ARG A 53 -9.68 3.06 -17.76
CA ARG A 53 -10.62 1.96 -18.07
C ARG A 53 -11.18 1.35 -16.80
N ALA A 54 -10.32 1.01 -15.84
CA ALA A 54 -10.73 0.51 -14.54
C ALA A 54 -11.52 1.56 -13.76
N SER A 55 -11.05 2.80 -13.74
CA SER A 55 -11.73 3.88 -13.01
C SER A 55 -13.15 4.12 -13.51
N ARG A 56 -13.39 4.10 -14.83
CA ARG A 56 -14.74 4.27 -15.39
C ARG A 56 -15.64 3.09 -15.09
N ALA A 57 -15.13 1.85 -15.21
CA ALA A 57 -15.90 0.68 -14.85
C ALA A 57 -16.30 0.65 -13.37
N ILE A 58 -15.43 1.13 -12.48
CA ILE A 58 -15.73 1.26 -11.05
C ILE A 58 -16.75 2.39 -10.81
N ASN A 59 -16.44 3.63 -11.20
CA ASN A 59 -17.24 4.79 -10.81
C ASN A 59 -18.55 4.92 -11.62
N GLU A 60 -18.50 4.75 -12.95
CA GLU A 60 -19.64 5.02 -13.84
C GLU A 60 -20.56 3.81 -14.03
N HIS A 61 -20.15 2.62 -13.56
CA HIS A 61 -20.95 1.40 -13.68
C HIS A 61 -21.22 0.77 -12.33
N LEU A 62 -20.20 0.26 -11.63
CA LEU A 62 -20.42 -0.48 -10.38
C LEU A 62 -20.92 0.41 -9.23
N GLU A 63 -20.28 1.56 -9.01
CA GLU A 63 -20.67 2.50 -7.97
C GLU A 63 -21.97 3.20 -8.33
N ALA A 64 -22.14 3.59 -9.61
CA ALA A 64 -23.33 4.27 -10.11
C ALA A 64 -24.63 3.46 -9.91
N ILE A 65 -24.57 2.12 -10.02
CA ILE A 65 -25.73 1.26 -9.75
C ILE A 65 -25.87 0.87 -8.27
N GLY A 66 -24.94 1.28 -7.41
CA GLY A 66 -24.94 0.94 -5.98
C GLY A 66 -24.42 -0.47 -5.66
N ALA A 67 -23.76 -1.15 -6.61
CA ALA A 67 -23.12 -2.45 -6.35
C ALA A 67 -21.90 -2.31 -5.43
N ILE A 68 -21.25 -1.15 -5.43
CA ILE A 68 -20.15 -0.82 -4.53
C ILE A 68 -20.28 0.59 -4.00
N HIS A 69 -19.54 0.90 -2.95
CA HIS A 69 -19.37 2.24 -2.42
C HIS A 69 -17.88 2.59 -2.32
N CYS A 70 -17.47 3.75 -2.85
CA CYS A 70 -16.09 4.21 -2.76
C CYS A 70 -15.95 5.40 -1.79
N ASP A 71 -15.32 5.18 -0.64
CA ASP A 71 -14.91 6.28 0.24
C ASP A 71 -13.73 7.02 -0.40
N ARG A 72 -13.89 8.34 -0.57
CA ARG A 72 -12.85 9.24 -1.06
C ARG A 72 -12.43 10.14 0.10
N ILE A 73 -11.16 10.04 0.51
CA ILE A 73 -10.64 10.75 1.68
C ILE A 73 -9.56 11.73 1.22
N TRP A 74 -9.78 13.02 1.46
CA TRP A 74 -8.80 14.06 1.20
C TRP A 74 -7.88 14.20 2.41
N ASP A 75 -6.57 14.17 2.17
CA ASP A 75 -5.57 14.53 3.17
C ASP A 75 -5.19 16.00 3.00
N GLU A 76 -5.71 16.84 3.90
CA GLU A 76 -5.46 18.28 3.94
C GLU A 76 -3.99 18.63 4.18
N THR A 77 -3.25 17.78 4.91
CA THR A 77 -1.86 18.08 5.28
C THR A 77 -0.93 18.00 4.07
N THR A 78 -1.17 17.03 3.17
CA THR A 78 -0.35 16.85 1.96
C THR A 78 -1.02 17.35 0.69
N GLY A 79 -2.27 17.79 0.76
CA GLY A 79 -3.07 18.20 -0.40
C GLY A 79 -3.24 17.07 -1.40
N SER A 80 -3.52 15.85 -0.94
CA SER A 80 -3.63 14.68 -1.81
C SER A 80 -4.71 13.68 -1.39
N TRP A 81 -5.30 12.99 -2.37
CA TRP A 81 -6.27 11.93 -2.09
C TRP A 81 -5.59 10.68 -1.52
N ILE A 82 -6.15 10.14 -0.44
CA ILE A 82 -5.88 8.76 0.01
C ILE A 82 -6.47 7.80 -1.04
N PRO A 83 -5.80 6.68 -1.35
CA PRO A 83 -6.37 5.68 -2.26
C PRO A 83 -7.79 5.30 -1.82
N ASN A 84 -8.74 5.31 -2.75
CA ASN A 84 -10.15 5.04 -2.45
C ASN A 84 -10.33 3.73 -1.67
N LEU A 85 -11.22 3.71 -0.68
CA LEU A 85 -11.66 2.46 -0.07
C LEU A 85 -12.90 1.98 -0.82
N ILE A 86 -12.87 0.72 -1.24
CA ILE A 86 -13.96 0.11 -2.00
C ILE A 86 -14.67 -0.89 -1.10
N TRP A 87 -15.98 -0.71 -0.94
CA TRP A 87 -16.86 -1.59 -0.18
C TRP A 87 -17.88 -2.23 -1.12
N VAL A 88 -18.09 -3.54 -1.01
CA VAL A 88 -19.17 -4.21 -1.75
C VAL A 88 -20.50 -4.04 -1.02
N SER A 89 -21.58 -3.91 -1.78
CA SER A 89 -22.95 -3.94 -1.24
C SER A 89 -23.58 -5.31 -1.45
N GLU A 90 -24.78 -5.52 -0.93
CA GLU A 90 -25.61 -6.68 -1.24
C GLU A 90 -25.81 -6.85 -2.76
N LEU A 91 -26.07 -5.75 -3.47
CA LEU A 91 -26.30 -5.77 -4.92
C LEU A 91 -25.11 -6.32 -5.70
N PHE A 92 -23.87 -6.19 -5.18
CA PHE A 92 -22.70 -6.82 -5.78
C PHE A 92 -22.88 -8.34 -5.92
N PHE A 93 -23.41 -9.00 -4.89
CA PHE A 93 -23.59 -10.44 -4.89
C PHE A 93 -24.67 -10.86 -5.88
N THR A 94 -25.78 -10.13 -5.92
CA THR A 94 -26.81 -10.32 -6.95
C THR A 94 -26.23 -10.15 -8.36
N LEU A 95 -25.39 -9.13 -8.57
CA LEU A 95 -24.78 -8.84 -9.87
C LEU A 95 -23.88 -9.98 -10.36
N ILE A 96 -23.13 -10.63 -9.47
CA ILE A 96 -22.26 -11.76 -9.82
C ILE A 96 -23.00 -13.12 -9.79
N GLY A 97 -24.31 -13.13 -9.53
CA GLY A 97 -25.10 -14.35 -9.43
C GLY A 97 -24.82 -15.18 -8.18
N TYR A 98 -24.34 -14.55 -7.11
CA TYR A 98 -24.08 -15.18 -5.81
C TYR A 98 -25.18 -14.84 -4.82
N GLU A 99 -25.62 -15.84 -4.06
CA GLU A 99 -26.68 -15.67 -3.06
C GLU A 99 -26.17 -14.88 -1.84
N TYR A 100 -26.75 -13.71 -1.59
CA TYR A 100 -26.30 -12.83 -0.51
C TYR A 100 -26.40 -13.48 0.88
N GLY A 101 -27.44 -14.28 1.15
CA GLY A 101 -27.57 -15.00 2.43
C GLY A 101 -26.40 -15.96 2.72
N LYS A 102 -25.81 -16.57 1.69
CA LYS A 102 -24.58 -17.39 1.86
C LYS A 102 -23.37 -16.54 2.23
N TYR A 103 -23.28 -15.33 1.69
CA TYR A 103 -22.24 -14.39 2.06
C TYR A 103 -22.41 -13.91 3.51
N GLU A 104 -23.62 -13.57 3.93
CA GLU A 104 -23.90 -13.16 5.31
C GLU A 104 -23.56 -14.29 6.31
N ALA A 105 -23.93 -15.54 6.01
CA ALA A 105 -23.57 -16.67 6.84
C ALA A 105 -22.04 -16.83 6.97
N ALA A 106 -21.30 -16.73 5.86
CA ALA A 106 -19.85 -16.78 5.86
C ALA A 106 -19.23 -15.60 6.62
N GLN A 107 -19.82 -14.40 6.51
CA GLN A 107 -19.41 -13.20 7.23
C GLN A 107 -19.55 -13.36 8.74
N GLN A 108 -20.68 -13.88 9.22
CA GLN A 108 -20.89 -14.13 10.64
C GLN A 108 -19.94 -15.22 11.17
N GLN A 109 -19.74 -16.29 10.41
CA GLN A 109 -18.81 -17.36 10.77
C GLN A 109 -17.37 -16.83 10.91
N GLN A 110 -16.91 -16.06 9.93
CA GLN A 110 -15.57 -15.50 9.95
C GLN A 110 -15.39 -14.48 11.07
N LEU A 111 -16.40 -13.63 11.34
CA LEU A 111 -16.38 -12.70 12.47
C LEU A 111 -16.29 -13.44 13.81
N ALA A 112 -17.06 -14.52 13.97
CA ALA A 112 -17.01 -15.34 15.18
C ALA A 112 -15.61 -15.95 15.40
N TRP A 113 -14.96 -16.40 14.33
CA TRP A 113 -13.58 -16.90 14.37
C TRP A 113 -12.58 -15.81 14.73
N GLU A 114 -12.66 -14.63 14.12
CA GLU A 114 -11.81 -13.48 14.48
C GLU A 114 -12.00 -13.08 15.96
N ASN A 115 -13.25 -13.06 16.44
CA ASN A 115 -13.58 -12.76 17.82
C ASN A 115 -13.06 -13.81 18.81
N LYS A 116 -12.92 -15.07 18.40
CA LYS A 116 -12.26 -16.09 19.21
C LYS A 116 -10.78 -15.76 19.40
N GLY A 117 -10.09 -15.39 18.31
CA GLY A 117 -8.68 -14.96 18.36
C GLY A 117 -8.47 -13.71 19.21
N LEU A 118 -9.39 -12.73 19.13
CA LEU A 118 -9.35 -11.54 20.00
C LEU A 118 -9.47 -11.91 21.47
N LYS A 119 -10.40 -12.80 21.83
CA LYS A 119 -10.54 -13.27 23.22
C LYS A 119 -9.30 -13.99 23.73
N GLU A 120 -8.67 -14.82 22.90
CA GLU A 120 -7.39 -15.48 23.23
C GLU A 120 -6.26 -14.47 23.48
N GLN A 121 -6.32 -13.30 22.84
CA GLN A 121 -5.39 -12.18 23.06
C GLN A 121 -5.80 -11.25 24.22
N GLY A 122 -6.90 -11.55 24.93
CA GLY A 122 -7.43 -10.72 26.01
C GLY A 122 -8.22 -9.50 25.53
N GLU A 123 -8.54 -9.41 24.23
CA GLU A 123 -9.38 -8.36 23.66
C GLU A 123 -10.88 -8.72 23.69
N GLN A 124 -11.73 -7.70 23.67
CA GLN A 124 -13.17 -7.87 23.57
C GLN A 124 -13.59 -8.23 22.14
N ALA A 125 -14.63 -9.05 22.03
CA ALA A 125 -15.27 -9.34 20.76
C ALA A 125 -15.82 -8.05 20.12
N ILE A 126 -15.70 -7.95 18.80
CA ILE A 126 -16.12 -6.81 18.01
C ILE A 126 -17.34 -7.13 17.14
N SER A 127 -18.08 -6.09 16.79
CA SER A 127 -19.19 -6.15 15.82
C SER A 127 -18.68 -5.93 14.39
N LEU A 128 -19.50 -6.23 13.39
CA LEU A 128 -19.20 -5.92 11.98
C LEU A 128 -18.93 -4.43 11.75
N THR A 129 -19.72 -3.56 12.41
CA THR A 129 -19.55 -2.11 12.33
C THR A 129 -18.17 -1.69 12.85
N GLU A 130 -17.75 -2.27 13.97
CA GLU A 130 -16.43 -2.02 14.54
C GLU A 130 -15.31 -2.58 13.66
N ALA A 131 -15.47 -3.78 13.09
CA ALA A 131 -14.51 -4.35 12.15
C ALA A 131 -14.33 -3.47 10.90
N ARG A 132 -15.43 -2.95 10.33
CA ARG A 132 -15.40 -1.99 9.21
C ARG A 132 -14.71 -0.68 9.60
N ARG A 133 -15.00 -0.15 10.78
CA ARG A 133 -14.34 1.05 11.31
C ARG A 133 -12.82 0.84 11.44
N ARG A 134 -12.39 -0.27 12.05
CA ARG A 134 -10.96 -0.63 12.17
C ARG A 134 -10.30 -0.77 10.80
N ALA A 135 -10.96 -1.40 9.83
CA ALA A 135 -10.43 -1.55 8.48
C ALA A 135 -10.29 -0.21 7.73
N LYS A 136 -11.20 0.75 7.97
CA LYS A 136 -11.10 2.11 7.43
C LYS A 136 -9.92 2.86 8.03
N VAL A 137 -9.78 2.84 9.35
CA VAL A 137 -8.65 3.47 10.06
C VAL A 137 -7.31 2.88 9.58
N ARG A 138 -7.22 1.55 9.52
CA ARG A 138 -6.00 0.86 9.05
C ARG A 138 -5.64 1.24 7.62
N HIS A 139 -6.63 1.38 6.74
CA HIS A 139 -6.39 1.81 5.35
C HIS A 139 -5.69 3.17 5.27
N ILE A 140 -6.20 4.13 6.05
CA ILE A 140 -5.68 5.49 6.10
C ILE A 140 -4.25 5.47 6.67
N GLN A 141 -4.04 4.74 7.77
CA GLN A 141 -2.72 4.57 8.38
C GLN A 141 -1.71 3.96 7.39
N THR A 142 -2.07 2.87 6.71
CA THR A 142 -1.20 2.24 5.70
C THR A 142 -0.86 3.21 4.57
N ALA A 143 -1.81 4.03 4.11
CA ALA A 143 -1.52 5.04 3.09
C ALA A 143 -0.48 6.05 3.56
N PHE A 144 -0.56 6.51 4.80
CA PHE A 144 0.44 7.40 5.40
C PHE A 144 1.80 6.72 5.54
N GLU A 145 1.85 5.49 6.03
CA GLU A 145 3.08 4.71 6.16
C GLU A 145 3.79 4.52 4.82
N ILE A 146 3.05 4.16 3.76
CA ILE A 146 3.60 4.00 2.41
C ILE A 146 4.19 5.33 1.92
N ARG A 147 3.49 6.46 2.13
CA ARG A 147 4.00 7.79 1.75
C ARG A 147 5.27 8.15 2.52
N ALA A 148 5.29 7.91 3.83
CA ALA A 148 6.46 8.14 4.67
C ALA A 148 7.66 7.32 4.20
N LYS A 149 7.48 6.01 3.97
CA LYS A 149 8.50 5.11 3.42
C LYS A 149 9.01 5.60 2.07
N LYS A 150 8.13 6.01 1.16
CA LYS A 150 8.51 6.54 -0.17
C LYS A 150 9.32 7.83 -0.06
N ARG A 151 8.97 8.74 0.85
CA ARG A 151 9.71 9.99 1.10
C ARG A 151 11.09 9.71 1.70
N ALA A 152 11.16 8.82 2.68
CA ALA A 152 12.42 8.40 3.30
C ALA A 152 13.35 7.78 2.23
N PHE A 153 12.83 6.85 1.43
CA PHE A 153 13.57 6.22 0.33
C PHE A 153 14.08 7.24 -0.69
N LYS A 154 13.24 8.17 -1.17
CA LYS A 154 13.67 9.24 -2.09
C LYS A 154 14.78 10.11 -1.50
N THR A 155 14.70 10.42 -0.21
CA THR A 155 15.71 11.21 0.49
C THR A 155 17.04 10.44 0.57
N GLN A 156 16.97 9.17 0.95
CA GLN A 156 18.13 8.28 1.00
C GLN A 156 18.78 8.11 -0.38
N LEU A 157 17.98 7.90 -1.43
CA LEU A 157 18.46 7.80 -2.80
C LEU A 157 19.14 9.07 -3.28
N ARG A 158 18.60 10.25 -2.94
CA ARG A 158 19.24 11.54 -3.26
C ARG A 158 20.58 11.69 -2.55
N GLN A 159 20.67 11.31 -1.28
CA GLN A 159 21.93 11.33 -0.52
C GLN A 159 22.94 10.34 -1.11
N ALA A 160 22.50 9.13 -1.44
CA ALA A 160 23.32 8.11 -2.08
C ALA A 160 23.89 8.59 -3.42
N ARG A 161 23.08 9.22 -4.27
CA ARG A 161 23.54 9.81 -5.54
C ARG A 161 24.56 10.93 -5.33
N LYS A 162 24.34 11.81 -4.34
CA LYS A 162 25.32 12.85 -3.99
C LYS A 162 26.65 12.26 -3.53
N LEU A 163 26.62 11.24 -2.66
CA LEU A 163 27.83 10.55 -2.21
C LEU A 163 28.53 9.78 -3.34
N ALA A 164 27.78 9.18 -4.24
CA ALA A 164 28.32 8.44 -5.37
C ALA A 164 29.03 9.34 -6.41
N ALA A 165 28.69 10.63 -6.45
CA ALA A 165 29.32 11.64 -7.29
C ALA A 165 30.58 12.28 -6.64
N MET A 166 30.80 12.07 -5.34
CA MET A 166 31.98 12.56 -4.63
C MET A 166 33.17 11.62 -4.83
N GLU A 167 34.38 12.16 -4.65
CA GLU A 167 35.58 11.33 -4.52
C GLU A 167 35.46 10.38 -3.32
N LYS A 168 36.00 9.16 -3.44
CA LYS A 168 35.86 8.10 -2.43
C LYS A 168 36.29 8.56 -1.04
N GLN A 169 37.44 9.25 -0.93
CA GLN A 169 37.97 9.71 0.35
C GLN A 169 37.03 10.74 1.01
N GLN A 170 36.53 11.70 0.23
CA GLN A 170 35.60 12.72 0.71
C GLN A 170 34.26 12.11 1.15
N ALA A 171 33.75 11.14 0.40
CA ALA A 171 32.52 10.42 0.75
C ALA A 171 32.69 9.61 2.04
N GLN A 172 33.81 8.91 2.21
CA GLN A 172 34.12 8.15 3.43
C GLN A 172 34.28 9.06 4.65
N ALA A 173 34.96 10.20 4.51
CA ALA A 173 35.10 11.19 5.58
C ALA A 173 33.74 11.75 6.01
N LYS A 174 32.84 12.00 5.05
CA LYS A 174 31.48 12.44 5.35
C LYS A 174 30.68 11.38 6.12
N ILE A 175 30.74 10.12 5.68
CA ILE A 175 30.09 9.00 6.35
C ILE A 175 30.65 8.82 7.77
N LEU A 176 31.96 8.97 7.94
CA LEU A 176 32.61 8.92 9.26
C LEU A 176 32.08 10.03 10.17
N ASN A 177 32.00 11.27 9.70
CA ASN A 177 31.47 12.38 10.49
C ASN A 177 30.00 12.17 10.87
N ASP A 178 29.20 11.60 9.97
CA ASP A 178 27.80 11.26 10.27
C ASP A 178 27.70 10.12 11.29
N LEU A 179 28.60 9.13 11.23
CA LEU A 179 28.68 8.05 12.22
C LEU A 179 29.07 8.57 13.61
N VAL A 180 30.11 9.39 13.70
CA VAL A 180 30.58 9.94 14.99
C VAL A 180 29.49 10.77 15.68
N LYS A 181 28.61 11.43 14.93
CA LYS A 181 27.46 12.16 15.49
C LYS A 181 26.35 11.27 16.05
N LEU A 182 26.30 9.98 15.65
CA LEU A 182 25.25 9.05 16.06
C LEU A 182 25.60 8.26 17.32
N TYR A 183 26.89 8.16 17.64
CA TYR A 183 27.39 7.39 18.78
C TYR A 183 27.90 8.32 19.88
N THR A 184 27.75 7.87 21.12
CA THR A 184 28.38 8.46 22.30
C THR A 184 29.87 8.14 22.35
N GLN A 185 30.62 8.88 23.18
CA GLN A 185 32.05 8.65 23.36
C GLN A 185 32.37 7.24 23.88
N GLU A 186 31.55 6.72 24.79
CA GLU A 186 31.71 5.36 25.34
C GLU A 186 31.50 4.29 24.26
N GLU A 187 30.46 4.43 23.44
CA GLU A 187 30.18 3.53 22.32
C GLU A 187 31.28 3.55 21.25
N LEU A 188 31.81 4.74 20.93
CA LEU A 188 32.93 4.87 19.98
C LEU A 188 34.20 4.23 20.52
N THR A 189 34.45 4.37 21.83
CA THR A 189 35.62 3.76 22.48
C THR A 189 35.52 2.25 22.52
N ALA A 190 34.34 1.71 22.86
CA ALA A 190 34.08 0.27 22.85
C ALA A 190 34.13 -0.35 21.45
N MET A 191 33.68 0.38 20.42
CA MET A 191 33.72 -0.05 19.02
C MET A 191 35.14 -0.11 18.47
N GLY A 192 35.96 0.91 18.77
CA GLY A 192 37.33 1.03 18.28
C GLY A 192 37.44 1.36 16.78
N HIS A 193 38.65 1.73 16.36
CA HIS A 193 38.90 2.27 15.02
C HIS A 193 38.71 1.26 13.87
N VAL A 194 38.99 -0.03 14.11
CA VAL A 194 38.87 -1.10 13.10
C VAL A 194 37.40 -1.29 12.71
N GLU A 195 36.53 -1.44 13.71
CA GLU A 195 35.11 -1.64 13.47
C GLU A 195 34.44 -0.38 12.91
N LEU A 196 34.84 0.81 13.37
CA LEU A 196 34.36 2.07 12.82
C LEU A 196 34.71 2.21 11.32
N LYS A 197 35.95 1.87 10.93
CA LYS A 197 36.36 1.85 9.52
C LYS A 197 35.55 0.85 8.71
N ARG A 198 35.31 -0.35 9.24
CA ARG A 198 34.47 -1.37 8.61
C ARG A 198 33.04 -0.85 8.36
N GLN A 199 32.45 -0.15 9.32
CA GLN A 199 31.14 0.46 9.17
C GLN A 199 31.10 1.56 8.11
N VAL A 200 32.14 2.40 8.03
CA VAL A 200 32.26 3.41 6.98
C VAL A 200 32.29 2.76 5.60
N GLU A 201 33.10 1.71 5.42
CA GLU A 201 33.21 0.99 4.16
C GLU A 201 31.89 0.29 3.77
N HIS A 202 31.23 -0.37 4.72
CA HIS A 202 29.94 -1.03 4.49
C HIS A 202 28.85 -0.02 4.10
N ARG A 203 28.74 1.10 4.82
CA ARG A 203 27.78 2.17 4.49
C ARG A 203 28.09 2.80 3.13
N TYR A 204 29.36 3.01 2.80
CA TYR A 204 29.76 3.53 1.50
C TYR A 204 29.35 2.58 0.36
N ALA A 205 29.62 1.27 0.51
CA ALA A 205 29.24 0.26 -0.47
C ALA A 205 27.72 0.17 -0.64
N ALA A 206 26.96 0.18 0.45
CA ALA A 206 25.50 0.17 0.43
C ALA A 206 24.92 1.41 -0.29
N MET A 207 25.45 2.60 -0.01
CA MET A 207 25.02 3.83 -0.66
C MET A 207 25.38 3.86 -2.16
N ARG A 208 26.55 3.34 -2.55
CA ARG A 208 26.93 3.19 -3.96
C ARG A 208 25.98 2.25 -4.69
N LYS A 209 25.69 1.09 -4.10
CA LYS A 209 24.73 0.11 -4.66
C LYS A 209 23.34 0.72 -4.82
N LEU A 210 22.87 1.48 -3.82
CA LEU A 210 21.59 2.18 -3.88
C LEU A 210 21.55 3.25 -4.98
N ALA A 211 22.66 3.99 -5.19
CA ALA A 211 22.73 5.03 -6.21
C ALA A 211 22.66 4.49 -7.64
N THR A 212 23.21 3.30 -7.88
CA THR A 212 23.27 2.63 -9.19
C THR A 212 22.08 1.71 -9.48
N ALA A 213 21.17 1.53 -8.50
CA ALA A 213 19.99 0.70 -8.71
C ALA A 213 19.10 1.31 -9.81
N PRO A 214 18.55 0.49 -10.73
CA PRO A 214 17.63 0.96 -11.75
C PRO A 214 16.38 1.57 -11.09
N PRO A 215 15.72 2.54 -11.74
CA PRO A 215 14.48 3.12 -11.22
C PRO A 215 13.41 2.03 -11.08
N HIS A 216 12.78 1.99 -9.90
CA HIS A 216 11.60 1.17 -9.60
C HIS A 216 10.31 1.91 -9.94
#